data_AF-A0A077WT13-F1
#
_entry.id   AF-A0A077WT13-F1
#
_cell.length_a   1.000
_cell.length_b   1.000
_cell.length_c   1.000
_cell.angle_alpha   90.00
_cell.angle_beta   90.00
_cell.angle_gamma   90.00
#
_symmetry.space_group_name_H-M   'P 1'
#
loop_
_entity.id
_entity.type
_entity.pdbx_description
1 polymer ?
#
loop_
_entity_poly.entity_id
_entity_poly.type
_entity_poly.pdbx_seq_one_letter_code
_entity_poly.pdbx_strand_id
1 'polypeptide(L)'
;MFVNRHIGHIARPFLRHVSTKPEQFLQTVVLSNGATFTVRTTSPKAQIILSKDTRNHPLWNPAMLKEGVRDESEQLSKFQKRFGADSNLGDLSWIESDMEMSTAMKKAAASGGYKKPAPVKKGRGKK
;
A
#
# COMPACT_ATOMS: atom_id res chain seq x y z
N MET A 1 -1.86 -26.10 87.55
CA MET A 1 -2.48 -27.07 86.60
C MET A 1 -3.83 -26.45 86.23
N PHE A 2 -4.18 -26.06 85.02
CA PHE A 2 -4.08 -26.75 83.73
C PHE A 2 -3.97 -25.74 82.58
N VAL A 3 -3.22 -26.15 81.56
CA VAL A 3 -3.05 -25.48 80.27
C VAL A 3 -4.25 -25.83 79.41
N ASN A 4 -4.96 -24.85 78.83
CA ASN A 4 -5.95 -25.14 77.80
C ASN A 4 -5.62 -24.37 76.53
N ARG A 5 -4.81 -24.99 75.67
CA ARG A 5 -4.58 -24.55 74.30
C ARG A 5 -5.74 -25.03 73.44
N HIS A 6 -6.63 -24.12 73.07
CA HIS A 6 -7.52 -24.34 71.93
C HIS A 6 -6.86 -23.77 70.67
N ILE A 7 -6.10 -24.64 70.00
CA ILE A 7 -5.65 -24.42 68.63
C ILE A 7 -6.87 -24.65 67.74
N GLY A 8 -7.61 -23.56 67.50
CA GLY A 8 -8.59 -23.52 66.42
C GLY A 8 -7.85 -23.67 65.10
N HIS A 9 -8.02 -24.82 64.44
CA HIS A 9 -7.63 -24.98 63.05
C HIS A 9 -8.54 -24.09 62.21
N ILE A 10 -8.09 -22.86 61.96
CA ILE A 10 -8.66 -21.97 60.97
C ILE A 10 -8.52 -22.69 59.63
N ALA A 11 -9.61 -23.29 59.17
CA ALA A 11 -9.73 -23.84 57.83
C ALA A 11 -9.41 -22.70 56.86
N ARG A 12 -8.23 -22.73 56.27
CA ARG A 12 -7.85 -21.79 55.21
C ARG A 12 -8.85 -22.03 54.08
N PRO A 13 -9.72 -21.07 53.73
CA PRO A 13 -10.58 -21.25 52.57
C PRO A 13 -9.64 -21.50 51.40
N PHE A 14 -9.91 -22.57 50.67
CA PHE A 14 -9.25 -22.88 49.42
C PHE A 14 -9.50 -21.69 48.50
N LEU A 15 -8.61 -20.70 48.52
CA LEU A 15 -8.58 -19.65 47.52
C LEU A 15 -8.42 -20.43 46.23
N ARG A 16 -9.51 -20.56 45.46
CA ARG A 16 -9.41 -20.96 44.06
C ARG A 16 -8.37 -20.03 43.51
N HIS A 17 -7.19 -20.56 43.23
CA HIS A 17 -6.12 -19.79 42.64
C HIS A 17 -6.73 -19.23 41.36
N VAL A 18 -7.06 -17.94 41.37
CA VAL A 18 -7.51 -17.24 40.17
C VAL A 18 -6.37 -17.48 39.21
N SER A 19 -6.64 -18.25 38.15
CA SER A 19 -5.61 -18.53 37.17
C SER A 19 -5.03 -17.18 36.78
N THR A 20 -3.73 -16.99 37.00
CA THR A 20 -3.03 -15.72 36.75
C THR A 20 -3.00 -15.36 35.26
N LYS A 21 -3.59 -16.22 34.42
CA LYS A 21 -3.71 -16.02 32.98
C LYS A 21 -4.84 -15.03 32.70
N PRO A 22 -4.65 -14.12 31.75
CA PRO A 22 -5.69 -13.20 31.33
C PRO A 22 -6.90 -13.97 30.78
N GLU A 23 -8.08 -13.36 30.89
CA GLU A 23 -9.30 -13.90 30.30
C GLU A 23 -9.14 -14.10 28.79
N GLN A 24 -9.71 -15.19 28.28
CA GLN A 24 -9.67 -15.54 26.87
C GLN A 24 -11.09 -15.53 26.31
N PHE A 25 -11.29 -14.74 25.26
CA PHE A 25 -12.52 -14.64 24.50
C PHE A 25 -12.42 -15.45 23.21
N LEU A 26 -13.57 -15.88 22.70
CA LEU A 26 -13.66 -16.44 21.36
C LEU A 26 -13.79 -15.31 20.36
N GLN A 27 -12.90 -15.34 19.37
CA GLN A 27 -12.84 -14.34 18.33
C GLN A 27 -12.89 -15.00 16.96
N THR A 28 -13.79 -14.52 16.11
CA THR A 28 -13.88 -14.90 14.70
C THR A 28 -13.01 -13.98 13.86
N VAL A 29 -12.04 -14.55 13.16
CA VAL A 29 -11.16 -13.84 12.24
C VAL A 29 -11.63 -14.11 10.82
N VAL A 30 -11.92 -13.04 10.08
CA VAL A 30 -12.31 -13.07 8.67
C VAL A 30 -11.10 -12.64 7.84
N LEU A 31 -10.68 -13.52 6.94
CA LEU A 31 -9.60 -13.29 5.99
C LEU A 31 -10.07 -12.50 4.77
N SER A 32 -9.13 -12.00 3.99
CA SER A 32 -9.35 -11.21 2.77
C SER A 32 -10.16 -11.94 1.68
N ASN A 33 -10.08 -13.28 1.64
CA ASN A 33 -10.87 -14.11 0.74
C ASN A 33 -12.26 -14.49 1.30
N GLY A 34 -12.63 -13.96 2.47
CA GLY A 34 -13.86 -14.27 3.17
C GLY A 34 -13.84 -15.57 3.97
N ALA A 35 -12.74 -16.34 3.97
CA ALA A 35 -12.61 -17.49 4.85
C ALA A 35 -12.59 -17.05 6.31
N THR A 36 -13.11 -17.89 7.21
CA THR A 36 -13.25 -17.55 8.62
C THR A 36 -12.70 -18.66 9.52
N PHE A 37 -12.13 -18.27 10.66
CA PHE A 37 -11.71 -19.21 11.69
C PHE A 37 -11.88 -18.59 13.08
N THR A 38 -12.09 -19.44 14.09
CA THR A 38 -12.33 -19.00 15.47
C THR A 38 -11.11 -19.33 16.34
N VAL A 39 -10.61 -18.34 17.08
CA VAL A 39 -9.44 -18.48 17.96
C VAL A 39 -9.75 -17.92 19.34
N ARG A 40 -9.15 -18.51 20.38
CA ARG A 40 -9.11 -17.95 21.72
C ARG A 40 -8.07 -16.84 21.80
N THR A 41 -8.50 -15.60 21.99
CA THR A 41 -7.63 -14.42 22.12
C THR A 41 -7.93 -13.69 23.42
N THR A 42 -7.06 -12.78 23.84
CA THR A 42 -7.29 -11.91 25.01
C THR A 42 -8.05 -10.63 24.66
N SER A 43 -8.38 -10.43 23.38
CA SER A 43 -9.10 -9.24 22.93
C SER A 43 -10.60 -9.45 23.16
N PRO A 44 -11.32 -8.46 23.70
CA PRO A 44 -12.78 -8.55 23.88
C PRO A 44 -13.56 -8.45 22.56
N LYS A 45 -12.88 -8.24 21.42
CA LYS A 45 -13.54 -8.04 20.13
C LYS A 45 -13.98 -9.38 19.54
N ALA A 46 -15.28 -9.55 19.34
CA ALA A 46 -15.87 -10.79 18.82
C ALA A 46 -15.46 -11.12 17.38
N GLN A 47 -15.22 -10.11 16.53
CA GLN A 47 -14.88 -10.31 15.12
C GLN A 47 -13.80 -9.35 14.64
N ILE A 48 -12.81 -9.84 13.89
CA ILE A 48 -11.83 -9.02 13.18
C ILE A 48 -11.81 -9.37 11.70
N ILE A 49 -11.78 -8.35 10.86
CA ILE A 49 -11.62 -8.47 9.41
C ILE A 49 -10.19 -8.05 9.08
N LEU A 50 -9.46 -8.92 8.38
CA LEU A 50 -8.08 -8.68 7.99
C LEU A 50 -8.02 -8.10 6.57
N SER A 51 -7.45 -6.90 6.45
CA SER A 51 -7.17 -6.27 5.16
C SER A 51 -5.86 -6.78 4.54
N LYS A 52 -4.94 -7.32 5.34
CA LYS A 52 -3.64 -7.88 4.93
C LYS A 52 -3.45 -9.22 5.63
N ASP A 53 -3.24 -10.27 4.87
CA ASP A 53 -3.07 -11.64 5.34
C ASP A 53 -2.16 -12.46 4.41
N THR A 54 -1.98 -13.75 4.69
CA THR A 54 -1.14 -14.64 3.88
C THR A 54 -1.71 -14.94 2.50
N ARG A 55 -3.00 -14.70 2.25
CA ARG A 55 -3.66 -15.00 0.96
C ARG A 55 -3.52 -13.85 -0.02
N ASN A 56 -3.46 -12.61 0.46
CA ASN A 56 -3.31 -11.40 -0.35
C ASN A 56 -1.88 -10.82 -0.36
N HIS A 57 -0.91 -11.54 0.20
CA HIS A 57 0.47 -11.05 0.28
C HIS A 57 1.35 -11.73 -0.79
N PRO A 58 2.12 -10.95 -1.57
CA PRO A 58 2.83 -11.41 -2.77
C PRO A 58 3.82 -12.57 -2.50
N LEU A 59 4.42 -12.60 -1.31
CA LEU A 59 5.36 -13.65 -0.92
C LEU A 59 4.72 -15.05 -0.86
N TRP A 60 3.47 -15.16 -0.41
CA TRP A 60 2.79 -16.45 -0.23
C TRP A 60 1.84 -16.78 -1.38
N ASN A 61 1.47 -15.78 -2.21
CA ASN A 61 0.69 -15.95 -3.41
C ASN A 61 1.41 -15.28 -4.61
N PRO A 62 2.40 -15.97 -5.23
CA PRO A 62 3.19 -15.37 -6.31
C PRO A 62 2.39 -15.11 -7.58
N ALA A 63 1.25 -15.79 -7.77
CA ALA A 63 0.36 -15.53 -8.91
C ALA A 63 -0.19 -14.08 -8.88
N MET A 64 -0.37 -13.52 -7.68
CA MET A 64 -0.85 -12.16 -7.48
C MET A 64 0.15 -11.09 -7.96
N LEU A 65 1.44 -11.41 -8.11
CA LEU A 65 2.41 -10.44 -8.68
C LEU A 65 2.05 -10.02 -10.10
N LYS A 66 1.36 -10.89 -10.86
CA LYS A 66 0.94 -10.59 -12.23
C LYS A 66 -0.09 -9.48 -12.30
N GLU A 67 -0.90 -9.31 -11.25
CA GLU A 67 -1.92 -8.27 -11.15
C GLU A 67 -1.33 -6.91 -10.73
N GLY A 68 -0.02 -6.86 -10.45
CA GLY A 68 0.71 -5.66 -10.06
C GLY A 68 0.87 -5.54 -8.54
N VAL A 69 2.05 -5.10 -8.10
CA VAL A 69 2.31 -4.82 -6.69
C VAL A 69 1.51 -3.57 -6.29
N ARG A 70 0.62 -3.72 -5.31
CA ARG A 70 -0.18 -2.61 -4.78
C ARG A 70 0.76 -1.63 -4.06
N ASP A 71 0.75 -0.36 -4.47
CA ASP A 71 1.58 0.69 -3.86
C ASP A 71 1.15 0.94 -2.40
N GLU A 72 2.05 0.68 -1.45
CA GLU A 72 1.82 0.93 -0.02
C GLU A 72 2.18 2.36 0.39
N SER A 73 2.99 3.06 -0.42
CA SER A 73 3.44 4.44 -0.13
C SER A 73 2.46 5.50 -0.64
N GLU A 74 1.43 5.10 -1.40
CA GLU A 74 0.48 5.95 -2.13
C GLU A 74 1.12 7.02 -3.05
N GLN A 75 2.43 7.00 -3.24
CA GLN A 75 3.16 8.00 -4.01
C GLN A 75 2.83 7.86 -5.49
N LEU A 76 2.80 6.62 -6.00
CA LEU A 76 2.39 6.34 -7.38
C LEU A 76 0.92 6.69 -7.57
N SER A 77 0.06 6.35 -6.59
CA SER A 77 -1.35 6.72 -6.66
C SER A 77 -1.55 8.25 -6.69
N LYS A 78 -0.82 9.00 -5.86
CA LYS A 78 -0.87 10.47 -5.83
C LYS A 78 -0.33 11.09 -7.12
N PHE A 79 0.75 10.54 -7.68
CA PHE A 79 1.28 10.96 -8.97
C PHE A 79 0.28 10.71 -10.09
N GLN A 80 -0.25 9.48 -10.19
CA GLN A 80 -1.25 9.11 -11.20
C GLN A 80 -2.52 9.96 -11.08
N LYS A 81 -2.97 10.33 -9.87
CA LYS A 81 -4.11 11.24 -9.70
C LYS A 81 -3.83 12.66 -10.20
N ARG A 82 -2.59 13.14 -10.04
CA ARG A 82 -2.20 14.51 -10.40
C ARG A 82 -1.84 14.67 -11.86
N PHE A 83 -1.19 13.66 -12.44
CA PHE A 83 -0.60 13.73 -13.77
C PHE A 83 -1.12 12.65 -14.72
N GLY A 84 -1.87 11.66 -14.23
CA GLY A 84 -2.29 10.50 -15.02
C GLY A 84 -3.39 10.75 -16.06
N ALA A 85 -4.10 11.88 -15.98
CA ALA A 85 -5.01 12.31 -17.06
C ALA A 85 -4.25 12.88 -18.26
N ASP A 86 -3.14 13.57 -18.00
CA ASP A 86 -2.35 14.30 -18.98
C ASP A 86 -1.22 13.42 -19.54
N SER A 87 -0.73 12.46 -18.74
CA SER A 87 0.27 11.47 -19.10
C SER A 87 -0.40 10.19 -19.63
N ASN A 88 -1.32 10.32 -20.60
CA ASN A 88 -1.70 9.16 -21.37
C ASN A 88 -0.45 8.73 -22.16
N LEU A 89 0.28 7.76 -21.64
CA LEU A 89 1.51 7.22 -22.24
C LEU A 89 1.28 6.66 -23.65
N GLY A 90 0.01 6.50 -24.06
CA GLY A 90 -0.41 6.14 -25.42
C GLY A 90 -0.57 7.30 -26.40
N ASP A 91 -0.67 8.55 -25.93
CA ASP A 91 -0.71 9.75 -26.80
C ASP A 91 0.65 10.45 -26.84
N LEU A 92 1.71 9.66 -27.04
CA LEU A 92 3.06 10.14 -27.35
C LEU A 92 3.22 10.41 -28.86
N SER A 93 2.09 10.67 -29.55
CA SER A 93 2.05 11.00 -30.97
C SER A 93 2.93 12.21 -31.32
N TRP A 94 3.07 13.16 -30.38
CA TRP A 94 3.96 14.32 -30.50
C TRP A 94 5.45 13.96 -30.46
N ILE A 95 5.86 12.96 -29.67
CA ILE A 95 7.26 12.47 -29.61
C ILE A 95 7.62 11.72 -30.89
N GLU A 96 6.69 10.91 -31.40
CA GLU A 96 6.88 10.16 -32.65
C GLU A 96 6.96 11.14 -33.84
N SER A 97 6.07 12.14 -33.87
CA SER A 97 6.09 13.21 -34.87
C SER A 97 7.37 14.05 -34.82
N ASP A 98 7.87 14.42 -33.64
CA ASP A 98 9.12 15.18 -33.50
C ASP A 98 10.35 14.37 -33.91
N MET A 99 10.35 13.06 -33.65
CA MET A 99 11.40 12.16 -34.10
C MET A 99 11.40 12.04 -35.64
N GLU A 100 10.23 11.84 -36.25
CA GLU A 100 10.06 11.80 -37.71
C GLU A 100 10.47 13.12 -38.38
N MET A 101 10.06 14.27 -37.82
CA MET A 101 10.45 15.59 -38.32
C MET A 101 11.96 15.84 -38.20
N SER A 102 12.61 15.39 -37.11
CA SER A 102 14.05 15.55 -36.94
C SER A 102 14.86 14.68 -37.92
N THR A 103 14.39 13.47 -38.23
CA THR A 103 15.02 12.58 -39.21
C THR A 103 14.82 13.09 -40.64
N ALA A 104 13.62 13.60 -40.96
CA ALA A 104 13.33 14.26 -42.23
C ALA A 104 14.16 15.53 -42.42
N MET A 105 14.28 16.38 -41.39
CA MET A 105 15.13 17.57 -41.40
C MET A 105 16.61 17.21 -41.57
N LYS A 106 17.08 16.16 -40.90
CA LYS A 106 18.46 15.67 -41.03
C LYS A 106 18.73 15.11 -42.43
N LYS A 107 17.76 14.41 -43.02
CA LYS A 107 17.82 13.91 -44.40
C LYS A 107 17.79 15.06 -45.42
N ALA A 108 16.98 16.09 -45.20
CA ALA A 108 16.91 17.29 -46.04
C ALA A 108 18.19 18.16 -45.92
N ALA A 109 18.79 18.22 -44.73
CA ALA A 109 20.08 18.87 -44.51
C ALA A 109 21.22 18.10 -45.19
N ALA A 110 21.17 16.76 -45.18
CA ALA A 110 22.14 15.91 -45.88
C ALA A 110 21.96 15.95 -47.42
N SER A 111 20.74 16.18 -47.92
CA SER A 111 20.45 16.31 -49.35
C SER A 111 20.68 17.73 -49.91
N GLY A 112 21.30 18.63 -49.14
CA GLY A 112 21.84 19.89 -49.66
C GLY A 112 20.79 20.92 -50.08
N GLY A 113 19.91 21.34 -49.16
CA GLY A 113 18.99 22.44 -49.46
C GLY A 113 18.22 22.97 -48.27
N TYR A 114 18.87 23.73 -47.37
CA TYR A 114 18.14 24.58 -46.43
C TYR A 114 18.80 25.95 -46.27
N LYS A 115 18.22 26.97 -46.92
CA LYS A 115 18.55 28.38 -46.64
C LYS A 115 17.77 28.79 -45.39
N LYS A 116 18.49 29.05 -44.29
CA LYS A 116 17.92 29.60 -43.06
C LYS A 116 17.16 30.91 -43.37
N PRO A 117 15.88 31.07 -43.00
CA PRO A 117 15.24 32.38 -43.04
C PRO A 117 15.89 33.29 -41.99
N ALA A 118 16.19 34.53 -42.39
CA ALA A 118 16.91 35.51 -41.57
C ALA A 118 16.10 35.89 -40.30
N PRO A 119 16.78 36.22 -39.19
CA PRO A 119 16.10 36.62 -37.95
C PRO A 119 15.36 37.95 -38.15
N VAL A 120 14.04 37.94 -37.95
CA VAL A 120 13.19 39.14 -37.96
C VAL A 120 13.59 40.03 -36.77
N LYS A 121 14.22 41.19 -37.07
CA LYS A 121 14.48 42.25 -36.08
C LYS A 121 13.14 42.79 -35.56
N LYS A 122 12.77 42.41 -34.34
CA LYS A 122 11.66 43.01 -33.58
C LYS A 122 11.98 44.50 -33.36
N GLY A 123 11.29 45.38 -34.08
CA GLY A 123 11.45 46.83 -33.94
C GLY A 123 11.13 47.29 -32.52
N ARG A 124 12.05 48.02 -31.89
CA ARG A 124 11.81 48.79 -30.67
C ARG A 124 10.88 49.96 -31.01
N GLY A 125 9.59 49.82 -30.72
CA GLY A 125 8.67 50.95 -30.64
C GLY A 125 8.88 51.69 -29.32
N LYS A 126 9.36 52.94 -29.43
CA LYS A 126 9.55 53.91 -28.34
C LYS A 126 8.37 54.90 -28.39
N LYS A 127 7.93 55.31 -27.19
CA LYS A 127 6.97 56.38 -26.85
C LYS A 127 5.49 56.04 -27.00
#